data_AF-A0A962BZZ3-F1
#
_entry.id   AF-A0A962BZZ3-F1
#
_cell.length_a   1.000
_cell.length_b   1.000
_cell.length_c   1.000
_cell.angle_alpha   90.00
_cell.angle_beta   90.00
_cell.angle_gamma   90.00
#
_symmetry.space_group_name_H-M   'P 1'
#
loop_
_entity.id
_entity.type
_entity.pdbx_description
1 polymer ?
#
loop_
_entity_poly.entity_id
_entity_poly.type
_entity_poly.pdbx_seq_one_letter_code
_entity_poly.pdbx_strand_id
1 'polypeptide(L)'
;MSFLAELLISAMLLASSVFIVLGSLGLLRFRDFFQRLHAPTKATTIGVGCLLIASIFYHPLISGHSSPRELLITLFLFITAPI
;
A
#
# COMPACT_ATOMS: atom_id res chain seq x y z
N MET A 1 -18.60 -12.28 -3.77
CA MET A 1 -17.77 -11.32 -4.53
C MET A 1 -17.96 -11.61 -6.01
N SER A 2 -17.82 -10.64 -6.91
CA SER A 2 -17.63 -10.98 -8.32
C SER A 2 -16.19 -11.46 -8.56
N PHE A 3 -15.99 -12.41 -9.46
CA PHE A 3 -14.66 -12.91 -9.83
C PHE A 3 -13.69 -11.78 -10.22
N LEU A 4 -14.20 -10.75 -10.91
CA LEU A 4 -13.43 -9.57 -11.30
C LEU A 4 -12.92 -8.79 -10.07
N ALA A 5 -13.72 -8.68 -9.01
CA ALA A 5 -13.31 -7.98 -7.79
C ALA A 5 -12.21 -8.76 -7.04
N GLU A 6 -12.31 -10.09 -6.98
CA GLU A 6 -11.27 -10.93 -6.38
C GLU A 6 -9.95 -10.83 -7.15
N LEU A 7 -10.02 -10.83 -8.49
CA LEU A 7 -8.85 -10.65 -9.34
C LEU A 7 -8.20 -9.27 -9.14
N LEU A 8 -9.02 -8.21 -9.06
CA LEU A 8 -8.51 -6.85 -8.86
C LEU A 8 -7.85 -6.68 -7.49
N ILE A 9 -8.50 -7.18 -6.42
CA ILE A 9 -7.98 -7.09 -5.05
C ILE A 9 -6.68 -7.90 -4.93
N SER A 10 -6.64 -9.13 -5.44
CA SER A 10 -5.43 -9.95 -5.41
C SER A 10 -4.28 -9.32 -6.21
N ALA A 11 -4.53 -8.74 -7.38
CA ALA A 11 -3.53 -8.02 -8.15
C ALA A 11 -2.97 -6.80 -7.40
N MET A 12 -3.83 -6.01 -6.73
CA MET A 12 -3.41 -4.89 -5.90
C MET A 12 -2.56 -5.33 -4.70
N LEU A 13 -2.93 -6.44 -4.04
CA LEU A 13 -2.15 -7.00 -2.93
C LEU A 13 -0.78 -7.51 -3.38
N LEU A 14 -0.71 -8.18 -4.52
CA LEU A 14 0.57 -8.62 -5.11
C LEU A 14 1.46 -7.42 -5.47
N ALA A 15 0.89 -6.40 -6.13
CA ALA A 15 1.61 -5.17 -6.44
C ALA A 15 2.15 -4.51 -5.16
N SER A 16 1.31 -4.37 -4.13
CA SER A 16 1.69 -3.84 -2.83
C SER A 16 2.89 -4.58 -2.22
N SER A 17 2.82 -5.92 -2.18
CA SER A 17 3.88 -6.76 -1.66
C SER A 17 5.21 -6.54 -2.39
N VAL A 18 5.17 -6.51 -3.73
CA VAL A 18 6.36 -6.26 -4.56
C VAL A 18 6.98 -4.91 -4.23
N PHE A 19 6.20 -3.84 -4.13
CA PHE A 19 6.72 -2.51 -3.78
C PHE A 19 7.34 -2.48 -2.38
N ILE A 20 6.69 -3.07 -1.37
CA ILE A 20 7.21 -3.12 0.00
C ILE A 20 8.54 -3.88 0.06
N VAL A 21 8.63 -5.03 -0.63
CA VAL A 21 9.87 -5.81 -0.73
C VAL A 21 10.97 -5.01 -1.43
N LEU A 22 10.66 -4.33 -2.53
CA LEU A 22 11.62 -3.47 -3.24
C LEU A 22 12.11 -2.30 -2.37
N GLY A 23 11.25 -1.70 -1.57
CA GLY A 23 11.63 -0.66 -0.60
C GLY A 23 12.58 -1.17 0.47
N SER A 24 12.27 -2.33 1.06
CA SER A 24 13.13 -3.00 2.04
C SER A 24 14.47 -3.42 1.44
N LEU A 25 14.47 -3.96 0.22
CA LEU A 25 15.69 -4.31 -0.49
C LEU A 25 16.52 -3.08 -0.85
N GLY A 26 15.89 -1.95 -1.20
CA GLY A 26 16.55 -0.68 -1.44
C GLY A 26 17.28 -0.15 -0.21
N LEU A 27 16.70 -0.31 0.98
CA LEU A 27 17.36 0.01 2.25
C LEU A 27 18.63 -0.80 2.49
N LEU A 28 18.61 -2.09 2.16
CA LEU A 28 19.76 -2.99 2.33
C LEU A 28 20.84 -2.78 1.25
N ARG A 29 20.42 -2.50 0.01
CA ARG A 29 21.31 -2.49 -1.17
C ARG A 29 22.00 -1.14 -1.40
N PHE A 30 21.35 -0.03 -1.09
CA PHE A 30 21.94 1.29 -1.33
C PHE A 30 23.03 1.62 -0.30
N ARG A 31 24.06 2.34 -0.77
CA ARG A 31 25.24 2.68 0.05
C ARG A 31 25.14 4.08 0.65
N ASP A 32 24.48 5.00 -0.06
CA ASP A 32 24.30 6.38 0.37
C ASP A 32 23.03 6.57 1.21
N PHE A 33 23.09 7.49 2.18
CA PHE A 33 22.00 7.75 3.12
C PHE A 33 20.74 8.26 2.41
N PHE A 34 20.86 9.19 1.47
CA PHE A 34 19.70 9.74 0.77
C PHE A 34 19.05 8.70 -0.15
N GLN A 35 19.86 7.85 -0.79
CA GLN A 35 19.35 6.73 -1.58
C GLN A 35 18.57 5.72 -0.73
N ARG A 36 19.08 5.44 0.49
CA ARG A 36 18.38 4.59 1.47
C ARG A 36 17.09 5.22 1.98
N LEU A 37 16.98 6.54 2.06
CA LEU A 37 15.75 7.20 2.51
C LEU A 37 14.70 7.27 1.40
N HIS A 38 15.13 7.45 0.15
CA HIS A 38 14.26 7.62 -1.01
C HIS A 38 13.64 6.31 -1.51
N ALA A 39 14.33 5.18 -1.35
CA ALA A 39 13.82 3.87 -1.74
C ALA A 39 12.57 3.43 -0.93
N PRO A 40 12.60 3.45 0.41
CA PRO A 40 11.45 3.08 1.23
C PRO A 40 10.31 4.09 1.12
N THR A 41 10.56 5.40 0.99
CA THR A 41 9.47 6.39 0.86
C THR A 41 8.65 6.17 -0.40
N LYS A 42 9.29 5.92 -1.55
CA LYS A 42 8.59 5.57 -2.79
C LYS A 42 7.82 4.27 -2.69
N ALA A 43 8.44 3.27 -2.07
CA ALA A 43 7.83 1.97 -1.86
C ALA A 43 6.61 2.04 -0.94
N THR A 44 6.64 2.85 0.13
CA THR A 44 5.50 2.99 1.04
C THR A 44 4.36 3.76 0.40
N THR A 45 4.62 4.85 -0.34
CA THR A 45 3.54 5.64 -0.96
C THR A 45 2.75 4.82 -1.98
N ILE A 46 3.42 4.06 -2.85
CA ILE A 46 2.74 3.24 -3.86
C ILE A 46 2.28 1.90 -3.28
N GLY A 47 3.13 1.23 -2.50
CA GLY A 47 2.86 -0.10 -1.96
C GLY A 47 1.76 -0.09 -0.90
N VAL A 48 1.88 0.77 0.12
CA VAL A 48 0.82 0.91 1.15
C VAL A 48 -0.43 1.56 0.54
N GLY A 49 -0.28 2.46 -0.42
CA GLY A 49 -1.41 3.00 -1.20
C GLY A 49 -2.23 1.89 -1.87
N CYS A 50 -1.58 0.99 -2.61
CA CYS A 50 -2.27 -0.16 -3.23
C CYS A 50 -2.94 -1.08 -2.21
N LEU A 51 -2.29 -1.32 -1.05
CA LEU A 51 -2.85 -2.13 0.03
C LEU A 51 -4.15 -1.52 0.57
N LEU A 52 -4.16 -0.21 0.82
CA LEU A 52 -5.31 0.50 1.38
C LEU A 52 -6.46 0.56 0.38
N ILE A 53 -6.17 0.80 -0.90
CA ILE A 53 -7.17 0.74 -1.97
C ILE A 53 -7.79 -0.68 -2.01
N ALA A 54 -6.98 -1.73 -1.96
CA ALA A 54 -7.48 -3.11 -1.90
C ALA A 54 -8.38 -3.35 -0.69
N SER A 55 -8.03 -2.82 0.48
CA SER A 55 -8.84 -2.90 1.71
C SER A 55 -10.20 -2.22 1.54
N ILE A 56 -10.21 -1.00 0.98
CA ILE A 56 -11.43 -0.21 0.72
C ILE A 56 -12.37 -0.93 -0.23
N PHE A 57 -11.85 -1.68 -1.21
CA PHE A 57 -12.69 -2.49 -2.09
C PHE A 57 -13.15 -3.81 -1.46
N TYR A 58 -12.36 -4.40 -0.57
CA TYR A 58 -12.66 -5.68 0.08
C TYR A 58 -13.74 -5.55 1.16
N HIS A 59 -13.66 -4.53 2.01
CA HIS A 59 -14.50 -4.41 3.21
C HIS A 59 -16.01 -4.19 2.94
N PRO A 60 -16.42 -3.31 2.02
CA PRO A 60 -17.84 -3.12 1.67
C PRO A 60 -18.44 -4.39 1.04
N LEU A 61 -17.60 -5.13 0.32
CA LEU A 61 -17.99 -6.30 -0.44
C LEU A 61 -18.27 -7.49 0.50
N ILE A 62 -17.50 -7.67 1.58
CA ILE A 62 -17.60 -8.83 2.49
C ILE A 62 -18.40 -8.54 3.77
N SER A 63 -18.16 -7.39 4.37
CA SER A 63 -18.71 -7.05 5.70
C SER A 63 -20.03 -6.27 5.60
N GLY A 64 -20.43 -5.84 4.39
CA GLY A 64 -21.60 -4.98 4.15
C GLY A 64 -21.48 -3.57 4.74
N HIS A 65 -20.35 -3.25 5.38
CA HIS A 65 -20.08 -1.98 6.06
C HIS A 65 -18.71 -1.45 5.64
N SER A 66 -18.71 -0.26 5.08
CA SER A 66 -17.49 0.53 4.86
C SER A 66 -17.05 1.11 6.21
N SER A 67 -15.87 0.72 6.70
CA SER A 67 -15.32 1.32 7.91
C SER A 67 -14.63 2.64 7.56
N PRO A 68 -14.95 3.78 8.23
CA PRO A 68 -14.23 5.04 7.99
C PRO A 68 -12.74 4.94 8.37
N ARG A 69 -12.37 3.90 9.13
CA ARG A 69 -11.02 3.66 9.62
C ARG A 69 -9.98 3.52 8.50
N GLU A 70 -10.34 2.90 7.39
CA GLU A 70 -9.41 2.72 6.25
C GLU A 70 -9.11 4.04 5.55
N LEU A 71 -10.13 4.90 5.43
CA LEU A 71 -10.00 6.23 4.87
C LEU A 71 -9.15 7.14 5.77
N LEU A 72 -9.37 7.05 7.09
CA LEU A 72 -8.53 7.69 8.11
C LEU A 72 -7.07 7.22 8.03
N ILE A 73 -6.81 5.92 7.94
CA ILE A 73 -5.44 5.38 7.80
C ILE A 73 -4.80 5.93 6.53
N THR A 74 -5.52 5.94 5.41
CA THR A 74 -5.01 6.47 4.14
C THR A 74 -4.65 7.94 4.26
N LEU A 75 -5.54 8.76 4.83
CA LEU A 75 -5.32 10.18 5.02
C LEU A 75 -4.12 10.46 5.94
N PHE A 76 -4.07 9.81 7.11
CA PHE A 76 -2.98 9.99 8.06
C PHE A 76 -1.65 9.53 7.47
N LEU A 77 -1.63 8.40 6.76
CA LEU A 77 -0.41 7.88 6.16
C LEU A 77 0.09 8.81 5.04
N PHE A 78 -0.79 9.41 4.24
CA PHE A 78 -0.39 10.40 3.23
C PHE A 78 0.09 11.72 3.83
N ILE A 79 -0.49 12.17 4.95
CA ILE A 79 -0.07 13.40 5.64
C ILE A 79 1.26 13.19 6.39
N THR A 80 1.48 12.00 6.96
CA THR A 80 2.65 11.72 7.81
C THR A 80 3.81 11.06 7.08
N ALA A 81 3.56 10.38 5.95
CA ALA A 81 4.64 9.97 5.06
C ALA A 81 5.31 11.24 4.50
N PRO A 82 6.64 11.33 4.56
CA PRO A 82 7.34 12.51 4.10
C PRO A 82 7.17 12.62 2.58
N ILE A 83 6.74 13.80 2.14
CA ILE A 83 6.85 14.28 0.75
C ILE A 83 8.31 14.21 0.29
#